data_AF-A0A7C4GKH4-F1
#
_entry.id   AF-A0A7C4GKH4-F1
#
_cell.length_a   1.000
_cell.length_b   1.000
_cell.length_c   1.000
_cell.angle_alpha   90.00
_cell.angle_beta   90.00
_cell.angle_gamma   90.00
#
_symmetry.space_group_name_H-M   'P 1'
#
loop_
_entity.id
_entity.type
_entity.pdbx_description
1 polymer ?
#
loop_
_entity_poly.entity_id
_entity_poly.type
_entity_poly.pdbx_seq_one_letter_code
_entity_poly.pdbx_strand_id
1 'polypeptide(L)'
;EEGLSETLINFTMIRRNACKGDDRLMGFPLIGVPMTVWLRRDAPKEVLQWKEAYLAAMLIARYADLLIMHSLDGWVLLPNVILRFNIYTDPRKPVSVEPGLRVFGNPNEYSPVMFTTNYALTYFTVESDIKSANIDCYLIVVDTGGLSVESSVAGRILTAQTVADAIKKSGIEERVKHRYLIIPGLAARLSGEIEELTGWRVLVGPRDSSGIPAFLKERWPPKEA
;
A
#
# COMPACT_ATOMS: atom_id res chain seq x y z
N GLU A 1 18.72 11.46 26.88
CA GLU A 1 19.55 11.50 25.65
C GLU A 1 20.93 10.87 25.87
N GLU A 2 21.48 10.97 27.08
CA GLU A 2 22.63 10.18 27.50
C GLU A 2 22.45 8.68 27.18
N GLY A 3 23.43 8.08 26.51
CA GLY A 3 23.42 6.65 26.14
C GLY A 3 22.69 6.28 24.83
N LEU A 4 21.88 7.16 24.23
CA LEU A 4 21.16 6.82 22.99
C LEU A 4 22.11 6.58 21.81
N SER A 5 23.04 7.51 21.59
CA SER A 5 24.04 7.40 20.52
C SER A 5 24.87 6.13 20.67
N GLU A 6 25.34 5.87 21.88
CA GLU A 6 26.11 4.67 22.22
C GLU A 6 25.31 3.39 21.96
N THR A 7 24.02 3.37 22.32
CA THR A 7 23.14 2.22 22.06
C THR A 7 23.04 1.93 20.55
N LEU A 8 22.79 2.94 19.72
CA LEU A 8 22.69 2.75 18.26
C LEU A 8 24.01 2.30 17.64
N ILE A 9 25.14 2.82 18.13
CA ILE A 9 26.48 2.40 17.73
C ILE A 9 26.70 0.93 18.12
N ASN A 10 26.39 0.55 19.36
CA ASN A 10 26.58 -0.80 19.87
C ASN A 10 25.78 -1.82 19.05
N PHE A 11 24.49 -1.57 18.77
CA PHE A 11 23.68 -2.46 17.93
C PHE A 11 24.27 -2.62 16.52
N THR A 12 24.78 -1.52 15.96
CA THR A 12 25.44 -1.54 14.64
C THR A 12 26.74 -2.33 14.67
N MET A 13 27.56 -2.13 15.69
CA MET A 13 28.85 -2.82 15.84
C MET A 13 28.67 -4.31 16.09
N ILE A 14 27.71 -4.69 16.95
CA ILE A 14 27.38 -6.09 17.21
C ILE A 14 26.95 -6.79 15.92
N ARG A 15 26.00 -6.22 15.17
CA ARG A 15 25.56 -6.80 13.89
C ARG A 15 26.71 -6.87 12.87
N ARG A 16 27.53 -5.82 12.79
CA ARG A 16 28.67 -5.78 11.87
C ARG A 16 29.70 -6.85 12.21
N ASN A 17 30.06 -7.02 13.48
CA ASN A 17 31.04 -8.01 13.91
C ASN A 17 30.51 -9.43 13.74
N ALA A 18 29.23 -9.67 14.02
CA ALA A 18 28.58 -10.95 13.77
C ALA A 18 28.59 -11.33 12.27
N CYS A 19 28.34 -10.38 11.36
CA CYS A 19 28.22 -10.67 9.92
C CYS A 19 29.55 -10.58 9.15
N LYS A 20 30.48 -9.71 9.56
CA LYS A 20 31.74 -9.43 8.82
C LYS A 20 32.99 -9.69 9.63
N GLY A 21 32.91 -9.66 10.96
CA GLY A 21 34.03 -9.87 11.86
C GLY A 21 34.25 -11.33 12.26
N ASP A 22 33.35 -12.23 11.86
CA ASP A 22 33.34 -13.66 12.22
C ASP A 22 33.30 -13.92 13.74
N ASP A 23 32.80 -12.94 14.51
CA ASP A 23 32.65 -13.07 15.96
C ASP A 23 31.36 -13.84 16.30
N ARG A 24 31.53 -15.13 16.59
CA ARG A 24 30.42 -16.03 16.94
C ARG A 24 29.72 -15.67 18.25
N LEU A 25 30.40 -15.00 19.18
CA LEU A 25 29.78 -14.60 20.46
C LEU A 25 28.75 -13.49 20.25
N MET A 26 28.86 -12.73 19.16
CA MET A 26 27.92 -11.67 18.78
C MET A 26 26.80 -12.15 17.84
N GLY A 27 26.76 -13.44 17.50
CA GLY A 27 25.82 -14.02 16.53
C GLY A 27 24.37 -14.23 17.01
N PHE A 28 23.94 -13.53 18.06
CA PHE A 28 22.64 -13.72 18.70
C PHE A 28 21.70 -12.53 18.45
N PRO A 29 20.36 -12.73 18.56
CA PRO A 29 19.39 -11.65 18.45
C PRO A 29 19.59 -10.56 19.52
N LEU A 30 19.29 -9.32 19.17
CA LEU A 30 19.42 -8.13 20.00
C LEU A 30 18.09 -7.71 20.60
N ILE A 31 18.08 -7.46 21.91
CA ILE A 31 16.91 -6.95 22.63
C ILE A 31 17.10 -5.45 22.89
N GLY A 32 16.19 -4.63 22.39
CA GLY A 32 16.07 -3.21 22.73
C GLY A 32 14.99 -2.98 23.77
N VAL A 33 15.20 -2.00 24.67
CA VAL A 33 14.26 -1.67 25.76
C VAL A 33 13.85 -0.20 25.68
N PRO A 34 13.05 0.22 24.67
CA PRO A 34 12.53 1.58 24.57
C PRO A 34 11.80 2.06 25.82
N MET A 35 11.16 1.15 26.57
CA MET A 35 10.44 1.50 27.80
C MET A 35 11.31 2.19 28.86
N THR A 36 12.64 2.16 28.74
CA THR A 36 13.56 2.88 29.63
C THR A 36 13.32 4.39 29.66
N VAL A 37 12.70 4.98 28.63
CA VAL A 37 12.32 6.40 28.65
C VAL A 37 11.37 6.74 29.81
N TRP A 38 10.62 5.77 30.32
CA TRP A 38 9.69 5.95 31.44
C TRP A 38 10.35 5.95 32.82
N LEU A 39 11.65 5.60 32.90
CA LEU A 39 12.40 5.63 34.17
C LEU A 39 12.65 7.06 34.64
N ARG A 40 12.90 7.97 33.71
CA ARG A 40 13.06 9.40 33.98
C ARG A 40 11.68 10.03 33.74
N ARG A 41 10.85 10.13 34.78
CA ARG A 41 9.51 10.79 34.72
C ARG A 41 9.63 12.31 34.70
N ASP A 42 10.51 12.82 33.85
CA ASP A 42 10.92 14.23 33.76
C ASP A 42 10.10 15.03 32.75
N ALA A 43 9.17 14.38 32.05
CA ALA A 43 8.35 14.98 31.01
C ALA A 43 6.89 14.52 31.10
N PRO A 44 5.94 15.27 30.50
CA PRO A 44 4.56 14.84 30.37
C PRO A 44 4.42 13.47 29.69
N LYS A 45 3.35 12.75 30.04
CA LYS A 45 3.08 11.39 29.54
C LYS A 45 3.17 11.30 28.02
N GLU A 46 2.56 12.26 27.32
CA GLU A 46 2.50 12.32 25.87
C GLU A 46 3.91 12.43 25.27
N VAL A 47 4.78 13.27 25.88
CA VAL A 47 6.16 13.43 25.45
C VAL A 47 6.95 12.13 25.66
N LEU A 48 6.74 11.43 26.76
CA LEU A 48 7.38 10.14 27.02
C LEU A 48 6.92 9.06 26.02
N GLN A 49 5.63 9.04 25.67
CA GLN A 49 5.07 8.17 24.64
C GLN A 49 5.69 8.43 23.26
N TRP A 50 5.83 9.71 22.87
CA TRP A 50 6.54 10.11 21.65
C TRP A 50 8.00 9.67 21.67
N LYS A 51 8.69 9.84 22.80
CA LYS A 51 10.08 9.40 22.99
C LYS A 51 10.24 7.90 22.83
N GLU A 52 9.33 7.14 23.42
CA GLU A 52 9.30 5.69 23.27
C GLU A 52 9.06 5.29 21.80
N ALA A 53 8.12 5.96 21.13
CA ALA A 53 7.75 5.67 19.76
C ALA A 53 8.92 5.83 18.79
N TYR A 54 9.63 6.97 18.82
CA TYR A 54 10.76 7.19 17.91
C TYR A 54 11.98 6.34 18.29
N LEU A 55 12.19 6.06 19.59
CA LEU A 55 13.29 5.21 20.01
C LEU A 55 13.10 3.78 19.51
N ALA A 56 11.88 3.26 19.62
CA ALA A 56 11.52 1.98 19.01
C ALA A 56 11.76 1.98 17.50
N ALA A 57 11.35 3.04 16.80
CA ALA A 57 11.58 3.17 15.35
C ALA A 57 13.08 3.15 14.98
N MET A 58 13.92 3.86 15.74
CA MET A 58 15.37 3.86 15.54
C MET A 58 15.97 2.47 15.74
N LEU A 59 15.52 1.74 16.76
CA LEU A 59 16.01 0.39 17.07
C LEU A 59 15.52 -0.66 16.05
N ILE A 60 14.28 -0.55 15.56
CA ILE A 60 13.78 -1.35 14.42
C ILE A 60 14.70 -1.18 13.21
N ALA A 61 15.06 0.08 12.89
CA ALA A 61 15.96 0.39 11.77
C ALA A 61 17.42 0.00 12.04
N ARG A 62 17.80 -0.22 13.31
CA ARG A 62 19.15 -0.56 13.75
C ARG A 62 19.20 -1.92 14.44
N TYR A 63 18.77 -2.94 13.71
CA TYR A 63 19.07 -4.35 13.97
C TYR A 63 18.51 -4.94 15.27
N ALA A 64 17.63 -4.23 15.98
CA ALA A 64 16.94 -4.82 17.12
C ALA A 64 15.97 -5.90 16.64
N ASP A 65 16.08 -7.09 17.23
CA ASP A 65 15.27 -8.25 16.89
C ASP A 65 14.04 -8.37 17.81
N LEU A 66 14.13 -7.83 19.04
CA LEU A 66 13.03 -7.77 20.00
C LEU A 66 13.00 -6.41 20.70
N LEU A 67 11.81 -5.83 20.87
CA LEU A 67 11.62 -4.59 21.61
C LEU A 67 10.66 -4.76 22.78
N ILE A 68 11.01 -4.18 23.93
CA ILE A 68 10.14 -4.12 25.11
C ILE A 68 9.58 -2.69 25.26
N MET A 69 8.26 -2.59 25.10
CA MET A 69 7.49 -1.35 25.15
C MET A 69 6.67 -1.29 26.44
N HIS A 70 6.44 -0.08 26.95
CA HIS A 70 5.54 0.25 28.05
C HIS A 70 4.21 0.81 27.53
N SER A 71 4.22 1.68 26.52
CA SER A 71 2.98 2.23 25.96
C SER A 71 2.12 1.17 25.28
N LEU A 72 0.82 1.22 25.56
CA LEU A 72 -0.19 0.34 24.94
C LEU A 72 -1.13 1.10 23.98
N ASP A 73 -1.00 2.43 23.92
CA ASP A 73 -1.83 3.28 23.09
C ASP A 73 -1.58 3.01 21.59
N GLY A 74 -2.67 2.82 20.84
CA GLY A 74 -2.60 2.44 19.43
C GLY A 74 -1.78 3.40 18.57
N TRP A 75 -1.83 4.72 18.84
CA TRP A 75 -1.08 5.72 18.08
C TRP A 75 0.44 5.65 18.29
N VAL A 76 0.91 5.08 19.41
CA VAL A 76 2.35 4.84 19.68
C VAL A 76 2.82 3.57 18.95
N LEU A 77 1.98 2.53 18.93
CA LEU A 77 2.32 1.22 18.40
C LEU A 77 2.18 1.15 16.87
N LEU A 78 1.11 1.74 16.32
CA LEU A 78 0.79 1.70 14.89
C LEU A 78 1.96 2.13 13.98
N PRO A 79 2.63 3.30 14.20
CA PRO A 79 3.74 3.70 13.34
C PRO A 79 4.91 2.71 13.39
N ASN A 80 5.19 2.11 14.55
CA ASN A 80 6.26 1.11 14.70
C ASN A 80 5.93 -0.20 13.99
N VAL A 81 4.67 -0.65 14.04
CA VAL A 81 4.20 -1.83 13.32
C VAL A 81 4.29 -1.61 11.81
N ILE A 82 3.86 -0.44 11.31
CA ILE A 82 3.96 -0.06 9.89
C ILE A 82 5.43 0.01 9.46
N LEU A 83 6.29 0.65 10.25
CA LEU A 83 7.72 0.74 9.95
C LEU A 83 8.37 -0.65 9.86
N ARG A 84 8.06 -1.55 10.81
CA ARG A 84 8.56 -2.93 10.79
C ARG A 84 8.11 -3.64 9.52
N PHE A 85 6.83 -3.51 9.13
CA PHE A 85 6.34 -4.11 7.90
C PHE A 85 7.10 -3.60 6.68
N ASN A 86 7.35 -2.29 6.60
CA ASN A 86 8.07 -1.68 5.48
C ASN A 86 9.55 -2.08 5.41
N ILE A 87 10.27 -2.11 6.54
CA ILE A 87 11.71 -2.42 6.57
C ILE A 87 11.98 -3.90 6.30
N TYR A 88 11.11 -4.80 6.76
CA TYR A 88 11.30 -6.25 6.65
C TYR A 88 10.57 -6.89 5.46
N THR A 89 9.95 -6.09 4.59
CA THR A 89 9.42 -6.58 3.31
C THR A 89 10.57 -6.89 2.35
N ASP A 90 10.50 -8.03 1.64
CA ASP A 90 11.50 -8.39 0.62
C ASP A 90 11.55 -7.30 -0.47
N PRO A 91 12.67 -6.57 -0.61
CA PRO A 91 12.76 -5.47 -1.57
C PRO A 91 12.76 -5.95 -3.03
N ARG A 92 12.94 -7.26 -3.29
CA ARG A 92 12.98 -7.84 -4.64
C ARG A 92 11.61 -8.30 -5.11
N LYS A 93 10.68 -8.56 -4.20
CA LYS A 93 9.35 -9.08 -4.50
C LYS A 93 8.30 -8.11 -4.00
N PRO A 94 7.74 -7.27 -4.90
CA PRO A 94 6.64 -6.42 -4.54
C PRO A 94 5.48 -7.25 -3.98
N VAL A 95 4.92 -6.81 -2.85
CA VAL A 95 3.72 -7.43 -2.29
C VAL A 95 2.59 -7.19 -3.27
N SER A 96 2.04 -8.27 -3.82
CA SER A 96 1.01 -8.23 -4.86
C SER A 96 -0.24 -9.01 -4.44
N VAL A 97 -1.36 -8.62 -5.04
CA VAL A 97 -2.66 -9.28 -4.92
C VAL A 97 -2.87 -10.13 -6.17
N GLU A 98 -3.66 -11.20 -6.07
CA GLU A 98 -4.00 -12.00 -7.24
C GLU A 98 -4.78 -11.14 -8.27
N PRO A 99 -4.34 -11.10 -9.54
CA PRO A 99 -5.05 -10.41 -10.61
C PRO A 99 -6.44 -11.01 -10.87
N GLY A 100 -7.36 -10.19 -11.39
CA GLY A 100 -8.70 -10.65 -11.77
C GLY A 100 -9.82 -9.71 -11.31
N LEU A 101 -11.05 -10.18 -11.45
CA LEU A 101 -12.24 -9.40 -11.11
C LEU A 101 -12.50 -9.45 -9.59
N ARG A 102 -12.76 -8.29 -9.00
CA ARG A 102 -13.28 -8.12 -7.65
C ARG A 102 -14.66 -7.48 -7.72
N VAL A 103 -15.55 -7.97 -6.87
CA VAL A 103 -16.95 -7.55 -6.80
C VAL A 103 -17.15 -6.89 -5.44
N PHE A 104 -17.60 -5.63 -5.44
CA PHE A 104 -17.87 -4.88 -4.22
C PHE A 104 -19.35 -4.60 -4.09
N GLY A 105 -19.91 -4.90 -2.92
CA GLY A 105 -21.35 -4.77 -2.64
C GLY A 105 -22.18 -5.74 -3.48
N ASN A 106 -23.30 -5.27 -4.02
CA ASN A 106 -24.22 -6.04 -4.86
C ASN A 106 -24.40 -5.36 -6.25
N PRO A 107 -23.36 -5.34 -7.09
CA PRO A 107 -23.41 -4.63 -8.36
C PRO A 107 -24.35 -5.34 -9.35
N ASN A 108 -25.03 -4.52 -10.16
CA ASN A 108 -25.91 -4.97 -11.23
C ASN A 108 -25.26 -4.76 -12.61
N GLU A 109 -26.00 -5.04 -13.67
CA GLU A 109 -25.51 -4.95 -15.06
C GLU A 109 -25.19 -3.52 -15.54
N TYR A 110 -25.53 -2.50 -14.73
CA TYR A 110 -25.28 -1.07 -14.97
C TYR A 110 -24.31 -0.45 -13.95
N SER A 111 -23.74 -1.27 -13.06
CA SER A 111 -22.77 -0.82 -12.07
C SER A 111 -21.42 -0.45 -12.72
N PRO A 112 -20.70 0.54 -12.17
CA PRO A 112 -19.43 1.00 -12.73
C PRO A 112 -18.38 -0.11 -12.75
N VAL A 113 -17.61 -0.13 -13.84
CA VAL A 113 -16.43 -0.97 -14.01
C VAL A 113 -15.19 -0.09 -13.91
N MET A 114 -14.34 -0.37 -12.94
CA MET A 114 -13.06 0.30 -12.70
C MET A 114 -11.91 -0.70 -12.90
N PHE A 115 -10.69 -0.21 -13.12
CA PHE A 115 -9.50 -1.04 -12.95
C PHE A 115 -8.47 -0.40 -12.02
N THR A 116 -7.65 -1.24 -11.39
CA THR A 116 -6.45 -0.87 -10.65
C THR A 116 -5.32 -1.86 -10.96
N THR A 117 -4.12 -1.64 -10.42
CA THR A 117 -3.01 -2.61 -10.54
C THR A 117 -2.97 -3.59 -9.37
N ASN A 118 -2.25 -4.70 -9.54
CA ASN A 118 -2.12 -5.74 -8.53
C ASN A 118 -1.09 -5.45 -7.43
N TYR A 119 -0.56 -4.23 -7.33
CA TYR A 119 0.27 -3.83 -6.19
C TYR A 119 -0.60 -3.75 -4.92
N ALA A 120 -0.22 -4.49 -3.87
CA ALA A 120 -1.07 -4.67 -2.70
C ALA A 120 -1.47 -3.34 -2.06
N LEU A 121 -0.55 -2.39 -1.91
CA LEU A 121 -0.86 -1.10 -1.32
C LEU A 121 -1.87 -0.31 -2.18
N THR A 122 -1.68 -0.29 -3.50
CA THR A 122 -2.63 0.36 -4.42
C THR A 122 -4.01 -0.31 -4.36
N TYR A 123 -4.05 -1.64 -4.40
CA TYR A 123 -5.31 -2.40 -4.34
C TYR A 123 -6.06 -2.13 -3.04
N PHE A 124 -5.42 -2.29 -1.88
CA PHE A 124 -6.08 -2.14 -0.58
C PHE A 124 -6.52 -0.70 -0.31
N THR A 125 -5.78 0.30 -0.80
CA THR A 125 -6.22 1.70 -0.72
C THR A 125 -7.51 1.91 -1.52
N VAL A 126 -7.56 1.45 -2.78
CA VAL A 126 -8.77 1.54 -3.61
C VAL A 126 -9.94 0.75 -3.01
N GLU A 127 -9.67 -0.47 -2.54
CA GLU A 127 -10.67 -1.32 -1.89
C GLU A 127 -11.26 -0.65 -0.65
N SER A 128 -10.42 -0.06 0.20
CA SER A 128 -10.85 0.64 1.42
C SER A 128 -11.75 1.84 1.09
N ASP A 129 -11.41 2.61 0.07
CA ASP A 129 -12.21 3.77 -0.35
C ASP A 129 -13.55 3.35 -0.95
N ILE A 130 -13.58 2.27 -1.75
CA ILE A 130 -14.82 1.72 -2.30
C ILE A 130 -15.74 1.21 -1.19
N LYS A 131 -15.20 0.43 -0.25
CA LYS A 131 -15.96 -0.14 0.87
C LYS A 131 -16.48 0.94 1.82
N SER A 132 -15.63 1.91 2.19
CA SER A 132 -16.03 2.99 3.10
C SER A 132 -17.12 3.89 2.51
N ALA A 133 -17.18 4.01 1.19
CA ALA A 133 -18.20 4.75 0.48
C ALA A 133 -19.46 3.93 0.11
N ASN A 134 -19.53 2.64 0.47
CA ASN A 134 -20.64 1.73 0.12
C ASN A 134 -20.98 1.73 -1.39
N ILE A 135 -19.97 1.67 -2.24
CA ILE A 135 -20.14 1.68 -3.70
C ILE A 135 -20.28 0.26 -4.23
N ASP A 136 -21.40 -0.02 -4.91
CA ASP A 136 -21.61 -1.26 -5.66
C ASP A 136 -20.89 -1.20 -7.01
N CYS A 137 -19.78 -1.91 -7.18
CA CYS A 137 -18.98 -1.84 -8.41
C CYS A 137 -18.17 -3.10 -8.71
N TYR A 138 -17.66 -3.13 -9.94
CA TYR A 138 -16.69 -4.11 -10.42
C TYR A 138 -15.31 -3.46 -10.49
N LEU A 139 -14.29 -4.11 -9.91
CA LEU A 139 -12.91 -3.67 -9.97
C LEU A 139 -12.04 -4.75 -10.61
N ILE A 140 -11.43 -4.43 -11.75
CA ILE A 140 -10.48 -5.30 -12.42
C ILE A 140 -9.08 -5.03 -11.86
N VAL A 141 -8.45 -6.04 -11.28
CA VAL A 141 -7.07 -5.99 -10.81
C VAL A 141 -6.16 -6.46 -11.95
N VAL A 142 -5.48 -5.51 -12.59
CA VAL A 142 -4.57 -5.75 -13.70
C VAL A 142 -3.22 -6.23 -13.17
N ASP A 143 -2.68 -7.29 -13.75
CA ASP A 143 -1.35 -7.79 -13.39
C ASP A 143 -0.25 -6.86 -13.92
N THR A 144 0.50 -6.26 -13.01
CA THR A 144 1.67 -5.44 -13.32
C THR A 144 2.93 -5.95 -12.61
N GLY A 145 2.92 -7.20 -12.13
CA GLY A 145 4.00 -7.75 -11.31
C GLY A 145 4.11 -7.10 -9.93
N GLY A 146 3.02 -6.52 -9.42
CA GLY A 146 2.98 -5.85 -8.12
C GLY A 146 3.52 -4.42 -8.14
N LEU A 147 3.39 -3.71 -9.26
CA LEU A 147 3.81 -2.31 -9.38
C LEU A 147 2.63 -1.34 -9.29
N SER A 148 2.87 -0.16 -8.72
CA SER A 148 1.85 0.90 -8.62
C SER A 148 1.39 1.38 -10.01
N VAL A 149 0.24 2.05 -10.09
CA VAL A 149 -0.30 2.57 -11.36
C VAL A 149 0.75 3.42 -12.10
N GLU A 150 1.28 4.45 -11.46
CA GLU A 150 2.19 5.40 -12.10
C GLU A 150 3.52 4.75 -12.52
N SER A 151 4.10 3.90 -11.66
CA SER A 151 5.32 3.17 -12.00
C SER A 151 5.09 2.18 -13.15
N SER A 152 3.92 1.53 -13.19
CA SER A 152 3.59 0.58 -14.26
C SER A 152 3.36 1.29 -15.61
N VAL A 153 2.74 2.47 -15.61
CA VAL A 153 2.58 3.31 -16.81
C VAL A 153 3.96 3.77 -17.31
N ALA A 154 4.80 4.31 -16.42
CA ALA A 154 6.14 4.78 -16.78
C ALA A 154 7.03 3.64 -17.29
N GLY A 155 6.96 2.47 -16.65
CA GLY A 155 7.68 1.26 -17.03
C GLY A 155 7.12 0.53 -18.25
N ARG A 156 6.03 1.03 -18.87
CA ARG A 156 5.32 0.38 -19.99
C ARG A 156 4.88 -1.07 -19.69
N ILE A 157 4.63 -1.36 -18.43
CA ILE A 157 4.08 -2.63 -17.97
C ILE A 157 2.56 -2.54 -18.03
N LEU A 158 1.98 -1.42 -17.57
CA LEU A 158 0.58 -1.11 -17.80
C LEU A 158 0.44 -0.42 -19.16
N THR A 159 -0.15 -1.12 -20.11
CA THR A 159 -0.41 -0.70 -21.49
C THR A 159 -1.86 -0.96 -21.88
N ALA A 160 -2.33 -0.37 -22.99
CA ALA A 160 -3.67 -0.65 -23.51
C ALA A 160 -3.90 -2.14 -23.75
N GLN A 161 -2.89 -2.87 -24.26
CA GLN A 161 -2.95 -4.31 -24.46
C GLN A 161 -3.17 -5.07 -23.15
N THR A 162 -2.40 -4.76 -22.10
CA THR A 162 -2.57 -5.44 -20.80
C THR A 162 -3.94 -5.17 -20.17
N VAL A 163 -4.49 -3.97 -20.36
CA VAL A 163 -5.85 -3.64 -19.90
C VAL A 163 -6.90 -4.39 -20.71
N ALA A 164 -6.76 -4.45 -22.04
CA ALA A 164 -7.66 -5.19 -22.92
C ALA A 164 -7.68 -6.69 -22.58
N ASP A 165 -6.50 -7.28 -22.34
CA ASP A 165 -6.38 -8.67 -21.92
C ASP A 165 -7.01 -8.91 -20.54
N ALA A 166 -6.86 -7.96 -19.60
CA ALA A 166 -7.47 -8.04 -18.29
C ALA A 166 -9.01 -7.97 -18.36
N ILE A 167 -9.57 -7.11 -19.22
CA ILE A 167 -11.01 -7.03 -19.47
C ILE A 167 -11.53 -8.38 -19.97
N LYS A 168 -10.91 -8.95 -21.00
CA LYS A 168 -11.30 -10.26 -21.56
C LYS A 168 -11.19 -11.38 -20.53
N LYS A 169 -10.06 -11.48 -19.83
CA LYS A 169 -9.83 -12.52 -18.81
C LYS A 169 -10.77 -12.39 -17.61
N SER A 170 -11.21 -11.18 -17.28
CA SER A 170 -12.10 -10.93 -16.14
C SER A 170 -13.54 -11.41 -16.35
N GLY A 171 -13.95 -11.65 -17.61
CA GLY A 171 -15.34 -12.01 -17.95
C GLY A 171 -16.35 -10.87 -17.69
N ILE A 172 -15.88 -9.62 -17.54
CA ILE A 172 -16.75 -8.48 -17.22
C ILE A 172 -17.73 -8.16 -18.36
N GLU A 173 -17.36 -8.47 -19.60
CA GLU A 173 -18.17 -8.23 -20.81
C GLU A 173 -19.53 -8.93 -20.79
N GLU A 174 -19.61 -10.05 -20.07
CA GLU A 174 -20.82 -10.86 -19.90
C GLU A 174 -21.67 -10.41 -18.70
N ARG A 175 -21.11 -9.59 -17.80
CA ARG A 175 -21.76 -9.16 -16.56
C ARG A 175 -22.37 -7.77 -16.63
N VAL A 176 -21.87 -6.91 -17.53
CA VAL A 176 -22.39 -5.55 -17.72
C VAL A 176 -22.97 -5.34 -19.12
N LYS A 177 -24.08 -4.60 -19.18
CA LYS A 177 -24.76 -4.24 -20.43
C LYS A 177 -24.15 -3.04 -21.14
N HIS A 178 -23.25 -2.33 -20.49
CA HIS A 178 -22.56 -1.18 -21.04
C HIS A 178 -21.10 -1.49 -21.40
N ARG A 179 -20.44 -0.56 -22.08
CA ARG A 179 -19.02 -0.64 -22.43
C ARG A 179 -18.32 0.63 -21.97
N TYR A 180 -18.29 0.84 -20.66
CA TYR A 180 -17.62 1.98 -20.02
C TYR A 180 -16.62 1.48 -19.00
N LEU A 181 -15.38 1.98 -19.10
CA LEU A 181 -14.29 1.63 -18.19
C LEU A 181 -13.78 2.90 -17.50
N ILE A 182 -13.81 2.92 -16.17
CA ILE A 182 -13.22 4.00 -15.38
C ILE A 182 -11.77 3.63 -15.09
N ILE A 183 -10.86 4.50 -15.51
CA ILE A 183 -9.41 4.29 -15.37
C ILE A 183 -8.84 5.21 -14.29
N PRO A 184 -7.76 4.83 -13.59
CA PRO A 184 -7.11 5.74 -12.65
C PRO A 184 -6.63 7.01 -13.37
N GLY A 185 -6.72 8.17 -12.71
CA GLY A 185 -6.28 9.44 -13.31
C GLY A 185 -4.79 9.46 -13.67
N LEU A 186 -3.97 8.66 -12.98
CA LEU A 186 -2.54 8.49 -13.29
C LEU A 186 -2.31 7.69 -14.59
N ALA A 187 -3.31 6.96 -15.08
CA ALA A 187 -3.29 6.23 -16.33
C ALA A 187 -3.98 6.99 -17.49
N ALA A 188 -4.37 8.26 -17.29
CA ALA A 188 -5.11 9.06 -18.28
C ALA A 188 -4.47 9.09 -19.67
N ARG A 189 -3.14 9.01 -19.76
CA ARG A 189 -2.39 8.98 -21.03
C ARG A 189 -2.72 7.77 -21.90
N LEU A 190 -3.21 6.68 -21.31
CA LEU A 190 -3.57 5.45 -22.01
C LEU A 190 -5.01 5.45 -22.52
N SER A 191 -5.82 6.47 -22.19
CA SER A 191 -7.27 6.43 -22.45
C SER A 191 -7.60 6.20 -23.92
N GLY A 192 -7.02 6.97 -24.83
CA GLY A 192 -7.32 6.86 -26.26
C GLY A 192 -6.92 5.51 -26.85
N GLU A 193 -5.74 4.99 -26.47
CA GLU A 193 -5.26 3.68 -26.94
C GLU A 193 -6.12 2.53 -26.38
N ILE A 194 -6.57 2.65 -25.12
CA ILE A 194 -7.50 1.68 -24.53
C ILE A 194 -8.85 1.72 -25.27
N GLU A 195 -9.40 2.90 -25.56
CA GLU A 195 -10.66 3.03 -26.30
C GLU A 195 -10.58 2.40 -27.69
N GLU A 196 -9.52 2.72 -28.44
CA GLU A 196 -9.30 2.18 -29.79
C GLU A 196 -9.18 0.65 -29.78
N LEU A 197 -8.43 0.10 -28.83
CA LEU A 197 -8.15 -1.34 -28.78
C LEU A 197 -9.31 -2.17 -28.22
N THR A 198 -10.03 -1.65 -27.23
CA THR A 198 -11.08 -2.39 -26.52
C THR A 198 -12.48 -2.12 -27.09
N GLY A 199 -12.69 -0.97 -27.72
CA GLY A 199 -14.03 -0.47 -28.06
C GLY A 199 -14.87 -0.05 -26.85
N TRP A 200 -14.30 -0.07 -25.64
CA TRP A 200 -14.94 0.46 -24.44
C TRP A 200 -14.68 1.96 -24.36
N ARG A 201 -15.70 2.73 -23.97
CA ARG A 201 -15.55 4.15 -23.70
C ARG A 201 -14.87 4.35 -22.36
N VAL A 202 -13.79 5.12 -22.34
CA VAL A 202 -12.94 5.31 -21.17
C VAL A 202 -13.31 6.59 -20.45
N LEU A 203 -13.53 6.48 -19.15
CA LEU A 203 -13.72 7.62 -18.26
C LEU A 203 -12.47 7.76 -17.39
N VAL A 204 -11.83 8.93 -17.45
CA VAL A 204 -10.67 9.20 -16.59
C VAL A 204 -11.18 9.54 -15.19
N GLY A 205 -10.94 8.64 -14.24
CA GLY A 205 -11.23 8.81 -12.84
C GLY A 205 -10.25 9.75 -12.13
N PRO A 206 -10.40 9.91 -10.81
CA PRO A 206 -9.51 10.76 -10.01
C PRO A 206 -8.07 10.19 -9.96
N ARG A 207 -7.10 11.05 -9.66
CA ARG A 207 -5.70 10.62 -9.42
C ARG A 207 -5.55 9.87 -8.10
N ASP A 208 -6.37 10.20 -7.11
CA ASP A 208 -6.43 9.59 -5.78
C ASP A 208 -7.78 8.88 -5.60
N SER A 209 -7.78 7.67 -5.05
CA SER A 209 -8.98 6.85 -4.91
C SER A 209 -10.01 7.39 -3.92
N SER A 210 -9.61 8.26 -2.99
CA SER A 210 -10.53 8.98 -2.10
C SER A 210 -11.53 9.85 -2.88
N GLY A 211 -11.22 10.21 -4.12
CA GLY A 211 -12.10 10.96 -5.02
C GLY A 211 -13.16 10.11 -5.73
N ILE A 212 -13.10 8.77 -5.66
CA ILE A 212 -14.04 7.87 -6.37
C ILE A 212 -15.50 8.19 -6.05
N PRO A 213 -15.91 8.40 -4.78
CA PRO A 213 -17.33 8.65 -4.47
C PRO A 213 -17.86 9.94 -5.10
N ALA A 214 -17.06 11.01 -5.06
CA ALA A 214 -17.40 12.28 -5.68
C ALA A 214 -17.49 12.16 -7.21
N PHE A 215 -16.52 11.46 -7.82
CA PHE A 215 -16.49 11.21 -9.25
C PHE A 215 -17.74 10.45 -9.73
N LEU A 216 -18.09 9.34 -9.07
CA LEU A 216 -19.25 8.56 -9.45
C LEU A 216 -20.56 9.35 -9.31
N LYS A 217 -20.69 10.18 -8.27
CA LYS A 217 -21.89 11.02 -8.08
C LYS A 217 -22.07 12.06 -9.20
N GLU A 218 -20.98 12.59 -9.75
CA GLU A 218 -21.03 13.62 -10.79
C GLU A 218 -21.08 13.02 -12.20
N ARG A 219 -20.38 11.91 -12.43
CA ARG A 219 -20.07 11.38 -13.77
C ARG A 219 -20.67 10.01 -14.05
N TRP A 220 -21.35 9.38 -13.09
CA TRP A 220 -21.98 8.06 -13.25
C TRP A 220 -23.48 8.07 -12.90
N PRO A 221 -24.37 7.51 -13.75
CA PRO A 221 -24.09 6.98 -15.09
C PRO A 221 -23.67 8.10 -16.06
N PRO A 222 -22.86 7.80 -17.08
CA PRO A 222 -22.44 8.79 -18.06
C PRO A 222 -23.68 9.32 -18.79
N LYS A 223 -23.86 10.64 -18.83
CA LYS A 223 -24.86 11.24 -19.74
C LYS A 223 -24.38 10.98 -21.15
N GLU A 224 -25.18 10.29 -21.96
CA GLU A 224 -24.91 10.17 -23.39
C GLU A 224 -24.75 11.57 -23.98
N ALA A 225 -23.71 11.74 -24.80
CA ALA A 225 -23.46 12.96 -25.56
C ALA A 225 -24.15 12.87 -26.91
#